data_AF-A0A3N4R1F1-F1
#
_entry.id   AF-A0A3N4R1F1-F1
#
_cell.length_a   1.000
_cell.length_b   1.000
_cell.length_c   1.000
_cell.angle_alpha   90.00
_cell.angle_beta   90.00
_cell.angle_gamma   90.00
#
_symmetry.space_group_name_H-M   'P 1'
#
loop_
_entity.id
_entity.type
_entity.pdbx_description
1 polymer ?
#
loop_
_entity_poly.entity_id
_entity_poly.type
_entity_poly.pdbx_seq_one_letter_code
_entity_poly.pdbx_strand_id
1 'polypeptide(L)'
;MDAFDRSWGGLVLPPANDYEGGPKPFFPDVPEQREDGWWFMAGDQRTSVPFAFYLGPGGEFCLLGNGRSVALHASVVGWVESQALAQHARLWSRRVVRLHGADVDALDLSGFEPVPEVRGLADTWWRGTDSLIEIHRGEHELFAAPGRRLHHRSRTALVYEGLDRWGLAGRPCRGAPVGGVRNIATGP
;
A
#
# COMPACT_ATOMS: atom_id res chain seq x y z
N MET A 1 1.74 -22.61 -3.92
CA MET A 1 0.28 -22.41 -3.74
C MET A 1 -0.13 -22.59 -2.28
N ASP A 2 0.08 -23.76 -1.66
CA ASP A 2 -0.41 -24.09 -0.31
C ASP A 2 -0.05 -23.09 0.80
N ALA A 3 1.14 -22.49 0.77
CA ALA A 3 1.52 -21.51 1.79
C ALA A 3 0.73 -20.20 1.67
N PHE A 4 0.55 -19.67 0.45
CA PHE A 4 -0.24 -18.47 0.23
C PHE A 4 -1.71 -18.73 0.53
N ASP A 5 -2.27 -19.81 0.01
CA ASP A 5 -3.68 -20.14 0.20
C ASP A 5 -4.02 -20.36 1.68
N ARG A 6 -3.16 -21.05 2.44
CA ARG A 6 -3.35 -21.21 3.90
C ARG A 6 -3.29 -19.90 4.68
N SER A 7 -2.52 -18.92 4.22
CA SER A 7 -2.34 -17.65 4.94
C SER A 7 -3.32 -16.57 4.50
N TRP A 8 -3.74 -16.58 3.24
CA TRP A 8 -4.43 -15.45 2.60
C TRP A 8 -5.65 -15.88 1.77
N GLY A 9 -5.79 -17.16 1.45
CA GLY A 9 -6.85 -17.69 0.60
C GLY A 9 -8.24 -17.37 1.17
N GLY A 10 -9.08 -16.76 0.34
CA GLY A 10 -10.43 -16.36 0.69
C GLY A 10 -10.53 -15.07 1.53
N LEU A 11 -9.41 -14.43 1.88
CA LEU A 11 -9.43 -13.20 2.67
C LEU A 11 -9.94 -12.03 1.83
N VAL A 12 -11.03 -11.40 2.24
CA VAL A 12 -11.55 -10.17 1.61
C VAL A 12 -10.94 -8.97 2.31
N LEU A 13 -10.22 -8.15 1.55
CA LEU A 13 -9.54 -6.97 2.09
C LEU A 13 -10.43 -5.73 1.99
N PRO A 14 -10.16 -4.67 2.77
CA PRO A 14 -10.70 -3.34 2.47
C PRO A 14 -10.12 -2.80 1.15
N PRO A 15 -10.79 -1.85 0.48
CA PRO A 15 -10.22 -1.20 -0.69
C PRO A 15 -8.90 -0.49 -0.37
N ALA A 16 -7.90 -0.69 -1.23
CA ALA A 16 -6.66 0.06 -1.21
C ALA A 16 -6.87 1.54 -1.60
N ASN A 17 -5.89 2.39 -1.27
CA ASN A 17 -5.94 3.82 -1.58
C ASN A 17 -5.73 4.17 -3.05
N ASP A 18 -5.04 3.27 -3.76
CA ASP A 18 -4.66 3.36 -5.16
C ASP A 18 -4.97 2.03 -5.88
N TYR A 19 -4.66 1.94 -7.18
CA TYR A 19 -4.93 0.78 -8.04
C TYR A 19 -6.40 0.35 -8.02
N GLU A 20 -7.29 1.35 -8.05
CA GLU A 20 -8.75 1.16 -8.05
C GLU A 20 -9.24 0.24 -6.92
N GLY A 21 -8.54 0.28 -5.78
CA GLY A 21 -8.88 -0.46 -4.57
C GLY A 21 -8.23 -1.83 -4.45
N GLY A 22 -7.31 -2.21 -5.35
CA GLY A 22 -6.56 -3.45 -5.26
C GLY A 22 -7.39 -4.72 -5.51
N PRO A 23 -6.85 -5.91 -5.20
CA PRO A 23 -7.61 -7.15 -5.23
C PRO A 23 -8.75 -7.14 -4.20
N LYS A 24 -9.87 -7.80 -4.53
CA LYS A 24 -11.06 -7.89 -3.67
C LYS A 24 -10.94 -9.06 -2.68
N PRO A 25 -10.99 -10.33 -3.11
CA PRO A 25 -10.43 -11.42 -2.33
C PRO A 25 -8.96 -11.66 -2.68
N PHE A 26 -8.18 -12.11 -1.72
CA PHE A 26 -6.98 -12.87 -2.03
C PHE A 26 -7.35 -14.31 -2.34
N PHE A 27 -7.03 -14.74 -3.56
CA PHE A 27 -7.28 -16.09 -4.02
C PHE A 27 -6.24 -16.42 -5.09
N PRO A 28 -5.39 -17.45 -4.89
CA PRO A 28 -4.42 -17.83 -5.90
C PRO A 28 -5.15 -18.51 -7.06
N ASP A 29 -4.98 -17.98 -8.27
CA ASP A 29 -5.38 -18.70 -9.48
C ASP A 29 -4.32 -19.76 -9.87
N VAL A 30 -4.59 -20.52 -10.93
CA VAL A 30 -3.71 -21.54 -11.48
C VAL A 30 -2.32 -20.95 -11.76
N PRO A 31 -1.22 -21.63 -11.34
CA PRO A 31 0.13 -21.18 -11.64
C PRO A 31 0.38 -20.97 -13.14
N GLU A 32 0.99 -19.84 -13.48
CA GLU A 32 1.46 -19.51 -14.81
C GLU A 32 2.98 -19.57 -14.88
N GLN A 33 3.52 -20.43 -15.75
CA GLN A 33 4.96 -20.49 -15.99
C GLN A 33 5.39 -19.35 -16.91
N ARG A 34 6.37 -18.56 -16.47
CA ARG A 34 7.05 -17.53 -17.26
C ARG A 34 8.55 -17.77 -17.27
N GLU A 35 9.30 -16.94 -17.99
CA GLU A 35 10.76 -17.08 -18.18
C GLU A 35 11.54 -17.07 -16.86
N ASP A 36 11.05 -16.32 -15.87
CA ASP A 36 11.67 -16.10 -14.56
C ASP A 36 11.07 -16.95 -13.43
N GLY A 37 10.11 -17.83 -13.74
CA GLY A 37 9.56 -18.79 -12.79
C GLY A 37 8.04 -18.87 -12.80
N TRP A 38 7.48 -19.34 -11.68
CA TRP A 38 6.05 -19.49 -11.49
C TRP A 38 5.43 -18.21 -10.95
N TRP A 39 4.34 -17.79 -11.59
CA TRP A 39 3.54 -16.64 -11.23
C TRP A 39 2.13 -17.09 -10.86
N PHE A 40 1.48 -16.37 -9.94
CA PHE A 40 0.10 -16.66 -9.52
C PHE A 40 -0.69 -15.36 -9.49
N MET A 41 -1.91 -15.35 -10.02
CA MET A 41 -2.78 -14.20 -9.79
C MET A 41 -3.07 -14.09 -8.28
N ALA A 42 -2.93 -12.90 -7.72
CA ALA A 42 -3.12 -12.68 -6.29
C ALA A 42 -4.61 -12.62 -5.89
N GLY A 43 -5.48 -12.35 -6.86
CA GLY A 43 -6.93 -12.34 -6.70
C GLY A 43 -7.63 -11.39 -7.69
N ASP A 44 -8.96 -11.48 -7.73
CA ASP A 44 -9.80 -10.70 -8.63
C ASP A 44 -9.72 -9.20 -8.32
N GLN A 45 -9.63 -8.38 -9.36
CA GLN A 45 -9.65 -6.93 -9.21
C GLN A 45 -11.06 -6.44 -8.81
N ARG A 46 -11.13 -5.34 -8.05
CA ARG A 46 -12.43 -4.73 -7.69
C ARG A 46 -13.14 -4.09 -8.87
N THR A 47 -12.38 -3.62 -9.84
CA THR A 47 -12.87 -2.92 -11.03
C THR A 47 -12.06 -3.35 -12.24
N SER A 48 -12.54 -2.99 -13.44
CA SER A 48 -11.81 -3.25 -14.67
C SER A 48 -10.61 -2.30 -14.78
N VAL A 49 -9.41 -2.87 -14.77
CA VAL A 49 -8.12 -2.15 -14.86
C VAL A 49 -7.24 -2.72 -15.98
N PRO A 50 -6.28 -1.96 -16.53
CA PRO A 50 -5.42 -2.42 -17.63
C PRO A 50 -4.24 -3.31 -17.18
N PHE A 51 -4.29 -3.83 -15.95
CA PHE A 51 -3.29 -4.68 -15.32
C PHE A 51 -3.96 -5.68 -14.36
N ALA A 52 -3.22 -6.65 -13.88
CA ALA A 52 -3.66 -7.60 -12.85
C ALA A 52 -2.62 -7.68 -11.72
N PHE A 53 -3.06 -8.13 -10.54
CA PHE A 53 -2.18 -8.33 -9.39
C PHE A 53 -1.67 -9.76 -9.39
N TYR A 54 -0.35 -9.92 -9.26
CA TYR A 54 0.30 -11.22 -9.28
C TYR A 54 1.31 -11.37 -8.14
N LEU A 55 1.58 -12.62 -7.81
CA LEU A 55 2.68 -13.04 -6.96
C LEU A 55 3.85 -13.45 -7.86
N GLY A 56 4.98 -12.78 -7.68
CA GLY A 56 6.23 -13.10 -8.37
C GLY A 56 6.89 -14.38 -7.85
N PRO A 57 7.90 -14.91 -8.57
CA PRO A 57 8.58 -16.15 -8.21
C PRO A 57 9.34 -16.08 -6.87
N GLY A 58 9.73 -14.88 -6.43
CA GLY A 58 10.32 -14.63 -5.11
C GLY A 58 9.28 -14.33 -4.01
N GLY A 59 7.98 -14.33 -4.34
CA GLY A 59 6.88 -13.99 -3.45
C GLY A 59 6.52 -12.50 -3.43
N GLU A 60 7.07 -11.71 -4.36
CA GLU A 60 6.76 -10.29 -4.53
C GLU A 60 5.29 -10.07 -4.85
N PHE A 61 4.74 -8.95 -4.40
CA PHE A 61 3.42 -8.51 -4.84
C PHE A 61 3.58 -7.54 -6.01
N CYS A 62 3.07 -7.92 -7.18
CA CYS A 62 3.38 -7.30 -8.46
C CYS A 62 2.13 -6.83 -9.20
N LEU A 63 2.31 -5.84 -10.07
CA LEU A 63 1.42 -5.60 -11.21
C LEU A 63 1.92 -6.38 -12.43
N LEU A 64 1.00 -6.89 -13.23
CA LEU A 64 1.25 -7.50 -14.53
C LEU A 64 0.37 -6.83 -15.58
N GLY A 65 0.95 -6.34 -16.67
CA GLY A 65 0.21 -5.70 -17.76
C GLY A 65 1.07 -5.50 -19.01
N ASN A 66 0.47 -5.66 -20.19
CA ASN A 66 1.16 -5.57 -21.49
C ASN A 66 2.45 -6.42 -21.57
N GLY A 67 2.43 -7.63 -20.99
CA GLY A 67 3.57 -8.55 -20.98
C GLY A 67 4.70 -8.19 -19.99
N ARG A 68 4.62 -7.03 -19.33
CA ARG A 68 5.58 -6.55 -18.34
C ARG A 68 5.06 -6.75 -16.92
N SER A 69 5.97 -6.85 -15.95
CA SER A 69 5.66 -6.86 -14.53
C SER A 69 6.42 -5.76 -13.80
N VAL A 70 5.84 -5.28 -12.69
CA VAL A 70 6.48 -4.36 -11.74
C VAL A 70 6.20 -4.86 -10.34
N ALA A 71 7.24 -5.07 -9.55
CA ALA A 71 7.09 -5.43 -8.15
C ALA A 71 6.78 -4.18 -7.32
N LEU A 72 5.62 -4.19 -6.65
CA LEU A 72 5.19 -3.09 -5.78
C LEU A 72 5.84 -3.23 -4.41
N HIS A 73 5.80 -4.44 -3.85
CA HIS A 73 6.37 -4.80 -2.57
C HIS A 73 7.11 -6.13 -2.69
N ALA A 74 8.20 -6.27 -1.94
CA ALA A 74 9.02 -7.49 -1.96
C ALA A 74 8.35 -8.71 -1.31
N SER A 75 7.11 -8.57 -0.80
CA SER A 75 6.28 -9.68 -0.36
C SER A 75 4.79 -9.32 -0.29
N VAL A 76 3.92 -10.33 -0.30
CA VAL A 76 2.49 -10.19 0.03
C VAL A 76 2.28 -9.53 1.39
N VAL A 77 3.06 -9.97 2.40
CA VAL A 77 3.03 -9.38 3.74
C VAL A 77 3.33 -7.89 3.67
N GLY A 78 4.36 -7.48 2.91
CA GLY A 78 4.72 -6.07 2.75
C GLY A 78 3.57 -5.24 2.17
N TRP A 79 2.88 -5.76 1.15
CA TRP A 79 1.70 -5.08 0.60
C TRP A 79 0.54 -5.03 1.62
N VAL A 80 0.28 -6.09 2.39
CA VAL A 80 -0.76 -6.10 3.44
C VAL A 80 -0.42 -5.09 4.54
N GLU A 81 0.83 -5.04 4.99
CA GLU A 81 1.31 -4.05 5.97
C GLU A 81 1.15 -2.61 5.44
N SER A 82 1.41 -2.39 4.14
CA SER A 82 1.12 -1.10 3.49
C SER A 82 -0.35 -0.73 3.59
N GLN A 83 -1.27 -1.66 3.33
CA GLN A 83 -2.71 -1.39 3.42
C GLN A 83 -3.16 -1.14 4.87
N ALA A 84 -2.63 -1.90 5.83
CA ALA A 84 -2.89 -1.70 7.25
C ALA A 84 -2.39 -0.33 7.73
N LEU A 85 -1.19 0.07 7.30
CA LEU A 85 -0.60 1.36 7.63
C LEU A 85 -1.38 2.52 7.01
N ALA A 86 -1.82 2.41 5.75
CA ALA A 86 -2.74 3.34 5.11
C ALA A 86 -4.02 3.55 5.92
N GLN A 87 -4.67 2.47 6.32
CA GLN A 87 -5.89 2.54 7.10
C GLN A 87 -5.64 3.19 8.47
N HIS A 88 -4.55 2.83 9.14
CA HIS A 88 -4.17 3.43 10.42
C HIS A 88 -3.87 4.92 10.30
N ALA A 89 -3.02 5.31 9.34
CA ALA A 89 -2.63 6.70 9.12
C ALA A 89 -3.85 7.59 8.85
N ARG A 90 -4.81 7.10 8.05
CA ARG A 90 -6.07 7.81 7.78
C ARG A 90 -6.88 8.11 9.03
N LEU A 91 -6.96 7.17 9.96
CA LEU A 91 -7.75 7.33 11.19
C LEU A 91 -7.15 8.36 12.15
N TRP A 92 -5.82 8.52 12.14
CA TRP A 92 -5.11 9.35 13.13
C TRP A 92 -4.58 10.66 12.56
N SER A 93 -4.50 10.81 11.24
CA SER A 93 -4.07 12.05 10.60
C SER A 93 -5.07 13.17 10.84
N ARG A 94 -4.57 14.40 11.00
CA ARG A 94 -5.42 15.60 11.00
C ARG A 94 -5.77 16.03 9.58
N ARG A 95 -4.91 15.69 8.62
CA ARG A 95 -5.05 16.05 7.22
C ARG A 95 -4.43 14.99 6.34
N VAL A 96 -5.08 14.74 5.20
CA VAL A 96 -4.54 13.90 4.13
C VAL A 96 -4.49 14.72 2.85
N VAL A 97 -3.32 14.81 2.23
CA VAL A 97 -3.11 15.48 0.94
C VAL A 97 -2.77 14.43 -0.10
N ARG A 98 -3.44 14.48 -1.25
CA ARG A 98 -3.12 13.64 -2.40
C ARG A 98 -2.40 14.46 -3.46
N LEU A 99 -1.25 13.98 -3.90
CA LEU A 99 -0.40 14.59 -4.91
C LEU A 99 -0.34 13.70 -6.14
N HIS A 100 -0.08 14.30 -7.31
CA HIS A 100 0.03 13.58 -8.57
C HIS A 100 1.19 14.08 -9.43
N GLY A 101 1.77 13.18 -10.21
CA GLY A 101 2.70 13.55 -11.27
C GLY A 101 3.91 14.33 -10.78
N ALA A 102 4.14 15.52 -11.33
CA ALA A 102 5.31 16.34 -11.00
C ALA A 102 5.36 16.74 -9.52
N ASP A 103 4.20 16.89 -8.85
CA ASP A 103 4.16 17.21 -7.42
C ASP A 103 4.69 16.06 -6.57
N VAL A 104 4.56 14.81 -7.04
CA VAL A 104 5.14 13.62 -6.38
C VAL A 104 6.65 13.60 -6.56
N ASP A 105 7.14 14.00 -7.74
CA ASP A 105 8.58 14.07 -8.02
C ASP A 105 9.27 15.25 -7.30
N ALA A 106 8.50 16.28 -6.92
CA ALA A 106 8.97 17.44 -6.17
C ALA A 106 8.89 17.26 -4.63
N LEU A 107 8.40 16.13 -4.13
CA LEU A 107 8.38 15.85 -2.70
C LEU A 107 9.81 15.80 -2.14
N ASP A 108 10.09 16.66 -1.16
CA ASP A 108 11.31 16.56 -0.37
C ASP A 108 11.15 15.52 0.73
N LEU A 109 11.90 14.43 0.61
CA LEU A 109 11.94 13.35 1.60
C LEU A 109 13.12 13.50 2.56
N SER A 110 13.82 14.64 2.53
CA SER A 110 14.89 14.92 3.49
C SER A 110 14.32 14.91 4.92
N GLY A 111 14.99 14.17 5.80
CA GLY A 111 14.52 13.98 7.18
C GLY A 111 13.38 12.96 7.35
N PHE A 112 12.96 12.28 6.28
CA PHE A 112 12.09 11.11 6.38
C PHE A 112 12.91 9.82 6.32
N GLU A 113 12.48 8.83 7.08
CA GLU A 113 13.05 7.48 7.05
C GLU A 113 12.13 6.52 6.29
N PRO A 114 12.67 5.58 5.49
CA PRO A 114 11.85 4.56 4.85
C PRO A 114 11.18 3.67 5.91
N VAL A 115 9.98 3.19 5.63
CA VAL A 115 9.25 2.24 6.50
C VAL A 115 9.59 0.82 6.05
N PRO A 116 10.50 0.09 6.75
CA PRO A 116 10.96 -1.22 6.28
C PRO A 116 9.88 -2.31 6.34
N GLU A 117 8.87 -2.16 7.21
CA GLU A 117 7.83 -3.16 7.44
C GLU A 117 7.01 -3.44 6.17
N VAL A 118 6.78 -2.41 5.34
CA VAL A 118 6.01 -2.57 4.10
C VAL A 118 6.84 -3.18 2.97
N ARG A 119 8.17 -3.28 3.13
CA ARG A 119 9.09 -3.84 2.12
C ARG A 119 8.85 -3.27 0.72
N GLY A 120 8.69 -1.95 0.65
CA GLY A 120 8.34 -1.24 -0.58
C GLY A 120 9.41 -1.34 -1.67
N LEU A 121 8.97 -1.46 -2.92
CA LEU A 121 9.80 -1.43 -4.12
C LEU A 121 9.35 -0.25 -4.99
N ALA A 122 8.50 -0.45 -5.99
CA ALA A 122 7.91 0.66 -6.74
C ALA A 122 7.00 1.53 -5.84
N ASP A 123 6.36 0.91 -4.85
CA ASP A 123 5.51 1.59 -3.88
C ASP A 123 6.21 1.69 -2.54
N THR A 124 6.40 2.92 -2.06
CA THR A 124 7.26 3.20 -0.90
C THR A 124 6.53 3.99 0.17
N TRP A 125 7.01 3.85 1.40
CA TRP A 125 6.50 4.55 2.56
C TRP A 125 7.63 5.24 3.30
N TRP A 126 7.34 6.45 3.75
CA TRP A 126 8.29 7.34 4.41
C TRP A 126 7.69 7.90 5.68
N ARG A 127 8.51 7.97 6.73
CA ARG A 127 8.12 8.37 8.08
C ARG A 127 8.91 9.59 8.51
N GLY A 128 8.20 10.68 8.74
CA GLY A 128 8.74 11.93 9.27
C GLY A 128 8.46 12.08 10.76
N THR A 129 8.65 13.31 11.26
CA THR A 129 8.43 13.65 12.68
C THR A 129 6.95 13.58 13.09
N ASP A 130 6.03 13.99 12.21
CA ASP A 130 4.59 14.04 12.46
C ASP A 130 3.77 13.65 11.21
N SER A 131 4.42 13.02 10.23
CA SER A 131 3.81 12.68 8.95
C SER A 131 4.23 11.32 8.43
N LEU A 132 3.33 10.71 7.64
CA LEU A 132 3.60 9.54 6.82
C LEU A 132 3.36 9.90 5.37
N ILE A 133 4.21 9.43 4.47
CA ILE A 133 4.06 9.62 3.03
C ILE A 133 4.03 8.24 2.37
N GLU A 134 2.94 7.95 1.69
CA GLU A 134 2.75 6.79 0.83
C GLU A 134 2.95 7.25 -0.62
N ILE A 135 3.83 6.58 -1.39
CA ILE A 135 4.12 6.91 -2.78
C ILE A 135 3.85 5.69 -3.65
N HIS A 136 2.99 5.83 -4.65
CA HIS A 136 2.67 4.81 -5.64
C HIS A 136 3.31 5.14 -7.00
N ARG A 137 4.17 4.24 -7.49
CA ARG A 137 4.83 4.37 -8.81
C ARG A 137 4.60 3.15 -9.70
N GLY A 138 4.00 2.08 -9.20
CA GLY A 138 3.83 0.82 -9.92
C GLY A 138 3.24 0.96 -11.32
N GLU A 139 2.11 1.66 -11.43
CA GLU A 139 1.46 1.89 -12.74
C GLU A 139 2.33 2.71 -13.70
N HIS A 140 2.98 3.75 -13.19
CA HIS A 140 3.89 4.56 -13.98
C HIS A 140 5.00 3.71 -14.58
N GLU A 141 5.65 2.89 -13.76
CA GLU A 141 6.74 2.02 -14.19
C GLU A 141 6.26 0.94 -15.18
N LEU A 142 5.08 0.37 -14.94
CA LEU A 142 4.49 -0.67 -15.77
C LEU A 142 4.21 -0.15 -17.19
N PHE A 143 3.68 1.07 -17.29
CA PHE A 143 3.30 1.67 -18.56
C PHE A 143 4.34 2.65 -19.13
N ALA A 144 5.48 2.83 -18.45
CA ALA A 144 6.64 3.58 -18.95
C ALA A 144 7.29 2.84 -20.12
N ALA A 145 6.72 2.99 -21.32
CA ALA A 145 7.29 2.51 -22.57
C ALA A 145 7.86 3.71 -23.37
N PRO A 146 9.02 3.55 -24.04
CA PRO A 146 9.56 4.59 -24.91
C PRO A 146 8.52 5.09 -25.92
N GLY A 147 8.32 6.41 -26.00
CA GLY A 147 7.40 7.03 -26.96
C GLY A 147 5.92 7.06 -26.56
N ARG A 148 5.52 6.50 -25.41
CA ARG A 148 4.15 6.67 -24.89
C ARG A 148 4.10 7.88 -23.95
N ARG A 149 3.13 8.77 -24.18
CA ARG A 149 2.73 9.76 -23.16
C ARG A 149 2.05 9.02 -22.02
N LEU A 150 2.79 8.77 -20.96
CA LEU A 150 2.24 8.36 -19.69
C LEU A 150 1.26 9.41 -19.18
N HIS A 151 0.16 8.94 -18.60
CA HIS A 151 -0.77 9.83 -17.93
C HIS A 151 -0.07 10.41 -16.70
N HIS A 152 -0.05 11.73 -16.55
CA HIS A 152 0.62 12.42 -15.44
C HIS A 152 0.14 11.94 -14.05
N ARG A 153 -1.07 11.36 -13.97
CA ARG A 153 -1.63 10.81 -12.73
C ARG A 153 -1.16 9.40 -12.37
N SER A 154 -0.32 8.75 -13.18
CA SER A 154 0.17 7.38 -12.90
C SER A 154 1.17 7.32 -11.73
N ARG A 155 1.59 8.48 -11.22
CA ARG A 155 2.36 8.62 -9.98
C ARG A 155 1.46 9.36 -8.99
N THR A 156 1.28 8.78 -7.83
CA THR A 156 0.43 9.33 -6.77
C THR A 156 1.22 9.31 -5.46
N ALA A 157 1.00 10.32 -4.62
CA ALA A 157 1.41 10.23 -3.22
C ALA A 157 0.26 10.65 -2.31
N LEU A 158 0.19 10.03 -1.13
CA LEU A 158 -0.65 10.47 -0.03
C LEU A 158 0.24 10.91 1.13
N VAL A 159 0.07 12.16 1.55
CA VAL A 159 0.74 12.74 2.71
C VAL A 159 -0.26 12.81 3.85
N TYR A 160 0.00 12.05 4.91
CA TYR A 160 -0.77 12.04 6.15
C TYR A 160 -0.07 12.95 7.16
N GLU A 161 -0.71 14.04 7.56
CA GLU A 161 -0.09 15.08 8.40
C GLU A 161 -0.73 15.15 9.80
N GLY A 162 0.05 15.65 10.76
CA GLY A 162 -0.41 15.90 12.13
C GLY A 162 -0.61 14.62 12.93
N LEU A 163 0.16 13.57 12.62
CA LEU A 163 0.19 12.31 13.36
C LEU A 163 0.97 12.50 14.65
N ASP A 164 0.41 11.99 15.75
CA ASP A 164 1.18 11.81 16.97
C ASP A 164 2.03 10.54 16.90
N ARG A 165 2.77 10.23 17.98
CA ARG A 165 3.60 9.02 18.06
C ARG A 165 2.83 7.72 17.76
N TRP A 166 1.53 7.67 18.08
CA TRP A 166 0.69 6.49 17.85
C TRP A 166 0.25 6.40 16.41
N GLY A 167 -0.18 7.52 15.83
CA GLY A 167 -0.49 7.65 14.41
C GLY A 167 0.70 7.27 13.53
N LEU A 168 1.91 7.60 13.96
CA LEU A 168 3.14 7.15 13.31
C LEU A 168 3.31 5.64 13.47
N ALA A 169 3.36 5.09 14.69
CA ALA A 169 3.83 3.72 14.94
C ALA A 169 3.09 2.59 14.18
N GLY A 170 1.85 2.78 13.71
CA GLY A 170 1.14 1.80 12.87
C GLY A 170 0.79 0.48 13.55
N ARG A 171 1.09 0.31 14.84
CA ARG A 171 0.84 -0.95 15.56
C ARG A 171 -0.59 -0.99 16.10
N PRO A 172 -1.31 -2.13 15.96
CA PRO A 172 -2.57 -2.31 16.65
C PRO A 172 -2.33 -2.31 18.17
N CYS A 173 -3.17 -1.58 18.89
CA CYS A 173 -3.10 -1.47 20.34
C CYS A 173 -3.20 -2.86 21.01
N ARG A 174 -2.15 -3.31 21.69
CA ARG A 174 -2.35 -4.08 22.93
C ARG A 174 -2.31 -3.10 24.10
N GLY A 175 -3.49 -2.72 24.58
CA GLY A 175 -3.68 -2.12 25.90
C GLY A 175 -3.31 -0.63 26.05
N ALA A 176 -3.99 0.28 25.34
CA ALA A 176 -4.01 1.68 25.78
C ALA A 176 -5.07 1.85 26.89
N PRO A 177 -4.73 2.41 28.07
CA PRO A 177 -5.74 2.75 29.06
C PRO A 177 -6.58 3.92 28.54
N VAL A 178 -7.90 3.77 28.61
CA VAL A 178 -8.86 4.83 28.29
C VAL A 178 -8.67 5.95 29.31
N GLY A 179 -7.90 6.97 28.93
CA GLY A 179 -7.69 8.18 29.70
C GLY A 179 -8.94 9.04 29.73
N GLY A 180 -9.70 8.88 30.81
CA GLY A 180 -10.63 9.80 31.47
C GLY A 180 -11.13 11.05 30.73
N VAL A 181 -12.46 11.08 30.54
CA VAL A 181 -13.24 12.33 30.57
C VAL A 181 -14.21 12.28 31.75
N ARG A 182 -13.82 13.04 32.77
CA ARG A 182 -14.56 13.76 33.83
C ARG A 182 -16.00 13.34 34.17
N ASN A 183 -16.28 13.23 35.47
CA ASN A 183 -17.51 13.83 36.00
C ASN A 183 -17.19 14.89 37.05
N ILE A 184 -17.78 16.05 36.79
CA ILE A 184 -17.77 17.27 37.58
C ILE A 184 -18.92 17.14 38.59
N ALA A 185 -18.63 17.52 39.83
CA ALA A 185 -19.52 18.01 40.90
C ALA A 185 -20.92 17.40 41.05
N THR A 186 -21.16 16.81 42.23
CA THR A 186 -22.26 17.21 43.12
C THR A 186 -21.82 16.99 44.57
N GLY A 187 -21.51 18.07 45.28
CA GLY A 187 -21.82 18.17 46.72
C GLY A 187 -23.28 18.66 46.88
N PRO A 188 -23.81 18.79 48.10
CA PRO A 188 -23.14 18.84 49.40
C PRO A 188 -23.19 17.52 50.20
#